data_AF-A0A936XKX7-F1
#
_entry.id   AF-A0A936XKX7-F1
#
_cell.length_a   1.000
_cell.length_b   1.000
_cell.length_c   1.000
_cell.angle_alpha   90.00
_cell.angle_beta   90.00
_cell.angle_gamma   90.00
#
_symmetry.space_group_name_H-M   'P 1'
#
loop_
_entity.id
_entity.type
_entity.pdbx_description
1 polymer ?
#
loop_
_entity_poly.entity_id
_entity_poly.type
_entity_poly.pdbx_seq_one_letter_code
_entity_poly.pdbx_strand_id
1 'polypeptide(L)' 'MHDPGEKDDEGSLIIGKYGKGYFTYTGIVFFRELPAGVPGAYRLLANLIALNKKKGF' A
#
# COMPACT_ATOMS: atom_id res chain seq x y z
N MET A 1 -8.62 6.53 -0.58
CA MET A 1 -9.46 5.81 -1.55
C MET A 1 -10.10 6.81 -2.47
N HIS A 2 -10.27 6.42 -3.73
CA HIS A 2 -10.81 7.28 -4.79
C HIS A 2 -12.01 6.55 -5.38
N ASP A 3 -13.05 6.43 -4.56
CA ASP A 3 -14.29 5.77 -4.96
C ASP A 3 -15.13 6.73 -5.82
N PRO A 4 -15.70 6.27 -6.95
CA PRO A 4 -16.40 7.15 -7.87
C PRO A 4 -17.56 7.90 -7.20
N GLY A 5 -17.51 9.24 -7.27
CA GLY A 5 -18.56 10.12 -6.70
C GLY A 5 -18.36 10.48 -5.23
N GLU A 6 -17.32 9.96 -4.58
CA GLU A 6 -16.91 10.38 -3.24
C GLU A 6 -15.73 11.35 -3.29
N LYS A 7 -15.49 12.05 -2.18
CA LYS A 7 -14.26 12.83 -2.01
C LYS A 7 -13.11 11.88 -1.72
N ASP A 8 -11.91 12.24 -2.16
CA ASP A 8 -10.71 11.48 -1.88
C ASP A 8 -10.51 11.31 -0.36
N ASP A 9 -10.33 10.06 0.06
CA ASP A 9 -9.97 9.71 1.43
C ASP A 9 -8.47 9.40 1.55
N GLU A 10 -7.80 9.98 2.53
CA GLU A 10 -6.37 9.74 2.79
C GLU A 10 -6.14 8.63 3.82
N GLY A 11 -7.18 8.16 4.53
CA GLY A 11 -7.05 7.21 5.65
C GLY A 11 -6.68 5.77 5.28
N SER A 12 -6.78 5.42 3.99
CA SER A 12 -6.63 4.04 3.51
C SER A 12 -5.19 3.47 3.53
N LEU A 13 -4.17 4.33 3.67
CA LEU A 13 -2.76 3.94 3.71
C LEU A 13 -1.96 4.93 4.57
N ILE A 14 -1.40 4.45 5.67
CA ILE A 14 -0.56 5.24 6.58
C ILE A 14 0.81 4.56 6.67
N ILE A 15 1.88 5.32 6.42
CA ILE A 15 3.26 4.84 6.48
C ILE A 15 4.06 5.74 7.40
N GLY A 16 4.80 5.15 8.34
CA GLY A 16 5.68 5.87 9.26
C GLY A 16 7.01 5.16 9.45
N LYS A 17 8.09 5.92 9.62
CA LYS A 17 9.38 5.33 10.02
C LYS A 17 9.34 4.94 11.49
N TYR A 18 9.80 3.74 11.80
CA TYR A 18 9.99 3.29 13.17
C TYR A 18 11.27 2.46 13.30
N GLY A 19 12.18 2.92 14.16
CA GLY A 19 13.51 2.32 14.32
C GLY A 19 14.28 2.26 12.99
N LYS A 20 14.63 1.04 12.55
CA LYS A 20 15.39 0.78 11.31
C LYS A 20 14.50 0.53 10.08
N GLY A 21 13.19 0.69 10.19
CA GLY A 21 12.25 0.33 9.12
C GLY A 21 11.01 1.22 9.05
N TYR A 22 9.99 0.70 8.39
CA TYR A 22 8.69 1.36 8.22
C TYR A 22 7.59 0.51 8.83
N PHE A 23 6.67 1.18 9.52
CA PHE A 23 5.37 0.65 9.89
C PHE A 23 4.36 1.13 8.85
N THR A 24 3.55 0.20 8.33
CA THR A 24 2.49 0.51 7.37
C THR A 24 1.17 -0.03 7.89
N TYR A 25 0.16 0.82 7.96
CA TYR A 25 -1.23 0.43 8.12
C TYR A 25 -1.96 0.65 6.79
N THR A 26 -2.83 -0.28 6.41
CA THR A 26 -3.71 -0.08 5.26
C THR A 26 -5.03 -0.79 5.45
N GLY A 27 -6.12 -0.11 5.06
CA GLY A 27 -7.47 -0.67 5.02
C GLY A 27 -7.76 -1.49 3.75
N ILE A 28 -6.78 -1.65 2.85
CA ILE A 28 -6.96 -2.37 1.59
C ILE A 28 -7.09 -3.88 1.86
N VAL A 29 -8.13 -4.48 1.29
CA VAL A 29 -8.51 -5.89 1.50
C VAL A 29 -7.67 -6.84 0.63
N PHE A 30 -6.36 -6.88 0.86
CA PHE A 30 -5.42 -7.70 0.05
C PHE A 30 -5.81 -9.17 -0.09
N PHE A 31 -6.43 -9.77 0.93
CA PHE A 31 -6.86 -11.17 0.86
C PHE A 31 -7.95 -11.44 -0.19
N ARG A 32 -8.68 -10.41 -0.65
CA ARG A 32 -9.65 -10.49 -1.75
C ARG A 32 -9.02 -10.05 -3.07
N GLU A 33 -8.30 -8.94 -3.02
CA GLU A 33 -7.72 -8.28 -4.20
C GLU A 33 -6.62 -9.11 -4.86
N LEU A 34 -5.76 -9.76 -4.07
CA LEU A 34 -4.67 -10.58 -4.62
C LEU A 34 -5.23 -11.84 -5.32
N PRO A 35 -6.09 -12.68 -4.71
CA PRO A 35 -6.67 -13.83 -5.42
C PRO A 35 -7.51 -13.44 -6.64
N ALA A 36 -8.15 -12.26 -6.62
CA ALA A 36 -8.90 -11.74 -7.76
C ALA A 36 -7.99 -11.20 -8.90
N GLY A 37 -6.67 -11.19 -8.72
CA GLY A 37 -5.72 -10.78 -9.75
C GLY A 37 -5.64 -9.27 -9.98
N VAL A 38 -6.05 -8.44 -9.01
CA VAL A 38 -6.14 -6.98 -9.20
C VAL A 38 -4.73 -6.37 -9.33
N PRO A 39 -4.35 -5.80 -10.49
CA PRO A 39 -2.96 -5.39 -10.72
C PRO A 39 -2.48 -4.27 -9.77
N GLY A 40 -3.39 -3.39 -9.35
CA GLY A 40 -3.09 -2.32 -8.39
C GLY A 40 -2.63 -2.87 -7.04
N ALA A 41 -3.28 -3.91 -6.53
CA ALA A 41 -2.97 -4.50 -5.23
C ALA A 41 -1.58 -5.16 -5.23
N TYR A 42 -1.24 -5.91 -6.28
CA TYR A 42 0.10 -6.49 -6.41
C TYR A 42 1.21 -5.42 -6.48
N ARG A 43 0.98 -4.36 -7.27
CA ARG A 43 1.96 -3.25 -7.38
C ARG A 43 2.16 -2.54 -6.05
N LEU A 44 1.08 -2.24 -5.34
CA LEU A 44 1.16 -1.59 -4.04
C LEU A 44 1.91 -2.48 -3.04
N LEU A 45 1.56 -3.76 -2.95
CA LEU A 45 2.24 -4.70 -2.05
C LEU A 45 3.74 -4.79 -2.34
N ALA A 46 4.14 -4.90 -3.62
CA ALA A 46 5.54 -4.92 -4.02
C ALA A 46 6.28 -3.65 -3.59
N ASN A 47 5.65 -2.48 -3.75
CA ASN A 47 6.22 -1.20 -3.32
C ASN A 47 6.38 -1.12 -1.79
N LEU A 48 5.39 -1.61 -1.04
CA LEU A 48 5.45 -1.64 0.44
C LEU A 48 6.59 -2.54 0.94
N ILE A 49 6.77 -3.72 0.34
CA ILE A 49 7.89 -4.62 0.65
C ILE A 49 9.24 -3.94 0.32
N ALA A 50 9.29 -3.15 -0.76
CA ALA A 50 10.48 -2.46 -1.21
C ALA A 50 10.81 -1.17 -0.44
N LEU A 51 10.01 -0.73 0.55
CA LEU A 51 10.19 0.55 1.25
C LEU A 51 11.59 0.73 1.88
N ASN A 52 12.20 -0.35 2.38
CA ASN A 52 13.54 -0.32 2.96
C ASN A 52 14.67 -0.51 1.93
N LYS A 53 14.34 -0.74 0.66
CA LYS A 53 15.36 -0.94 -0.37
C LYS A 53 15.98 0.41 -0.71
N LYS A 54 17.30 0.54 -0.52
CA LYS A 54 18.04 1.65 -1.14
C LYS A 54 17.82 1.55 -2.65
N LYS A 55 17.42 2.66 -3.30
CA LYS A 55 17.37 2.72 -4.77
C LYS A 55 18.72 2.23 -5.28
N GLY A 56 18.71 1.10 -6.00
CA GLY A 56 19.86 0.67 -6.78
C GLY A 56 20.14 1.73 -7.84
N PHE A 57 21.43 1.95 -8.09
CA PHE A 57 21.98 2.91 -9.04
C PHE A 57 21.21 2.98 -10.37
#